data_AF-A0A3P1XJU2-F1
#
_entry.id   AF-A0A3P1XJU2-F1
#
_cell.length_a   1.000
_cell.length_b   1.000
_cell.length_c   1.000
_cell.angle_alpha   90.00
_cell.angle_beta   90.00
_cell.angle_gamma   90.00
#
_symmetry.space_group_name_H-M   'P 1'
#
loop_
_entity.id
_entity.type
_entity.pdbx_description
1 polymer ?
#
loop_
_entity_poly.entity_id
_entity_poly.type
_entity_poly.pdbx_seq_one_letter_code
_entity_poly.pdbx_strand_id
1 'polypeptide(L)'
;MAFIIVFDPRVFCIEWICNLLSGKWLNIIGDSIAIMYMICALFFLISYFIQVLGNSKLNVLNLKNGEIKLSEASIFNEHLDEILYFFQVSDYNVVIIEDLDRFETSDIFLKLRELNLLLNESKVIERKGERPIVFIYAIKDDMFLDSERSKFFDYITTVIPTINPSNSKDKLKGELEAKGYKDIADVDLKEMGFFINDMRLLKNIANEYQQYRERLSKDLLPQNLLAMIIFKNYYPRTFAELHRCERKVYECLQLKRSF
;
A
#
# COMPACT_ATOMS: atom_id res chain seq x y z
N MET A 1 -60.41 9.09 -16.99
CA MET A 1 -61.66 8.30 -17.02
C MET A 1 -61.64 7.13 -16.04
N ALA A 2 -60.61 6.27 -16.01
CA ALA A 2 -60.54 5.16 -15.04
C ALA A 2 -60.46 5.59 -13.55
N PHE A 3 -59.78 6.71 -13.25
CA PHE A 3 -59.66 7.23 -11.88
C PHE A 3 -60.98 7.71 -11.26
N ILE A 4 -61.98 8.05 -12.09
CA ILE A 4 -63.27 8.60 -11.64
C ILE A 4 -64.19 7.48 -11.14
N ILE A 5 -64.06 6.26 -11.69
CA ILE A 5 -64.91 5.11 -11.35
C ILE A 5 -64.47 4.48 -10.02
N VAL A 6 -63.16 4.41 -9.75
CA VAL A 6 -62.63 3.69 -8.57
C VAL A 6 -62.72 4.51 -7.28
N PHE A 7 -62.64 5.85 -7.36
CA PHE A 7 -62.51 6.70 -6.17
C PHE A 7 -63.78 7.42 -5.72
N ASP A 8 -64.91 7.21 -6.41
CA ASP A 8 -66.21 7.88 -6.21
C ASP A 8 -66.11 9.28 -5.53
N PRO A 9 -65.40 10.24 -6.15
CA PRO A 9 -65.27 11.56 -5.57
C PRO A 9 -66.62 12.26 -5.74
N ARG A 10 -67.34 12.45 -4.62
CA ARG A 10 -68.68 13.09 -4.54
C ARG A 10 -68.79 14.46 -5.23
N VAL A 11 -67.68 15.04 -5.67
CA VAL A 11 -67.59 16.34 -6.35
C VAL A 11 -67.82 16.24 -7.87
N PHE A 12 -67.66 15.05 -8.48
CA PHE A 12 -67.78 14.85 -9.94
C PHE A 12 -68.93 13.90 -10.37
N CYS A 13 -69.85 13.56 -9.47
CA CYS A 13 -70.94 12.64 -9.74
C CYS A 13 -72.05 13.35 -10.57
N ILE A 14 -72.03 13.18 -11.90
CA ILE A 14 -73.08 13.69 -12.79
C ILE A 14 -74.22 12.64 -12.82
N GLU A 15 -75.32 12.92 -12.12
CA GLU A 15 -76.46 12.00 -11.89
C GLU A 15 -77.06 11.40 -13.17
N TRP A 16 -76.99 12.09 -14.31
CA TRP A 16 -77.52 11.59 -15.59
C TRP A 16 -76.71 10.40 -16.15
N ILE A 17 -75.39 10.40 -15.98
CA ILE A 17 -74.51 9.33 -16.48
C ILE A 17 -74.64 8.08 -15.61
N CYS A 18 -74.75 8.25 -14.29
CA CYS A 18 -74.95 7.17 -13.34
C CYS A 18 -76.28 6.44 -13.55
N ASN A 19 -77.35 7.15 -13.93
CA ASN A 19 -78.63 6.54 -14.25
C ASN A 19 -78.64 5.82 -15.61
N LEU A 20 -77.90 6.31 -16.62
CA LEU A 20 -77.81 5.68 -17.94
C LEU A 20 -76.98 4.38 -17.93
N LEU A 21 -75.99 4.27 -17.04
CA LEU A 21 -75.11 3.11 -16.87
C LEU A 21 -75.54 2.18 -15.71
N SER A 22 -76.71 2.38 -15.12
CA SER A 22 -77.22 1.67 -13.93
C SER A 22 -77.54 0.17 -14.11
N GLY A 23 -77.15 -0.42 -15.26
CA GLY A 23 -77.21 -1.87 -15.44
C GLY A 23 -76.18 -2.55 -14.54
N LYS A 24 -76.63 -3.38 -13.58
CA LYS A 24 -75.74 -4.16 -12.68
C LYS A 24 -74.58 -4.84 -13.42
N TRP A 25 -74.82 -5.33 -14.63
CA TRP A 25 -73.82 -5.98 -15.48
C TRP A 25 -72.78 -5.02 -16.07
N LEU A 26 -73.17 -3.79 -16.42
CA LEU A 26 -72.26 -2.79 -16.99
C LEU A 26 -71.27 -2.26 -15.94
N ASN A 27 -71.71 -2.09 -14.70
CA ASN A 27 -70.82 -1.71 -13.60
C ASN A 27 -69.76 -2.80 -13.31
N ILE A 28 -70.16 -4.08 -13.28
CA ILE A 28 -69.23 -5.19 -13.05
C ILE A 28 -68.16 -5.26 -14.15
N ILE A 29 -68.54 -5.04 -15.41
CA ILE A 29 -67.62 -5.04 -16.55
C ILE A 29 -66.69 -3.81 -16.47
N GLY A 30 -67.23 -2.63 -16.14
CA GLY A 30 -66.46 -1.41 -15.96
C GLY A 30 -65.40 -1.52 -14.86
N ASP A 31 -65.78 -2.08 -13.71
CA ASP A 31 -64.88 -2.30 -12.57
C ASP A 31 -63.76 -3.28 -12.93
N SER A 32 -64.10 -4.35 -13.66
CA SER A 32 -63.12 -5.35 -14.11
C SER A 32 -62.08 -4.74 -15.07
N ILE A 33 -62.51 -3.88 -16.00
CA ILE A 33 -61.63 -3.17 -16.93
C ILE A 33 -60.73 -2.18 -16.18
N ALA A 34 -61.28 -1.46 -15.19
CA ALA A 34 -60.52 -0.52 -14.37
C ALA A 34 -59.43 -1.21 -13.53
N ILE A 35 -59.74 -2.35 -12.92
CA ILE A 35 -58.77 -3.15 -12.15
C ILE A 35 -57.65 -3.65 -13.07
N MET A 36 -57.98 -4.18 -14.25
CA MET A 36 -56.99 -4.65 -15.21
C MET A 36 -56.07 -3.49 -15.67
N TYR A 37 -56.64 -2.32 -15.94
CA TYR A 37 -55.86 -1.12 -16.30
C TYR A 37 -54.89 -0.70 -15.18
N MET A 38 -55.35 -0.72 -13.92
CA MET A 38 -54.52 -0.37 -12.76
C MET A 38 -53.36 -1.35 -12.57
N ILE A 39 -53.60 -2.66 -12.74
CA ILE A 39 -52.55 -3.69 -12.66
C ILE A 39 -51.51 -3.49 -13.77
N CYS A 40 -51.94 -3.26 -15.01
CA CYS A 40 -51.03 -2.98 -16.12
C CYS A 40 -50.20 -1.72 -15.88
N ALA A 41 -50.81 -0.62 -15.43
CA ALA A 41 -50.09 0.61 -15.12
C ALA A 41 -49.04 0.41 -14.02
N LEU A 42 -49.39 -0.38 -12.99
CA LEU A 42 -48.46 -0.71 -11.90
C LEU A 42 -47.28 -1.56 -12.39
N PHE A 43 -47.53 -2.53 -13.28
CA PHE A 43 -46.49 -3.32 -13.92
C PHE A 43 -45.53 -2.46 -14.75
N PHE A 44 -46.06 -1.52 -15.55
CA PHE A 44 -45.24 -0.58 -16.33
C PHE A 44 -44.39 0.33 -15.42
N LEU A 45 -44.94 0.86 -14.33
CA LEU A 45 -44.19 1.67 -13.37
C LEU A 45 -43.06 0.89 -12.70
N ILE A 46 -43.31 -0.36 -12.30
CA ILE A 46 -42.28 -1.23 -11.72
C ILE A 46 -41.19 -1.53 -12.74
N SER A 47 -41.56 -1.87 -13.98
CA SER A 47 -40.58 -2.14 -15.05
C SER A 47 -39.71 -0.93 -15.38
N TYR A 48 -40.30 0.28 -15.39
CA TYR A 48 -39.56 1.53 -15.57
C TYR A 48 -38.58 1.80 -14.41
N PHE A 49 -39.02 1.62 -13.17
CA PHE A 49 -38.15 1.75 -11.99
C PHE A 49 -36.98 0.74 -12.02
N ILE A 50 -37.24 -0.51 -12.40
CA ILE A 50 -36.19 -1.54 -12.55
C ILE A 50 -35.19 -1.14 -13.65
N GLN A 51 -35.66 -0.57 -14.75
CA GLN A 51 -34.79 -0.16 -15.86
C GLN A 51 -33.94 1.08 -15.52
N VAL A 52 -34.48 2.03 -14.74
CA VAL A 52 -33.75 3.19 -14.21
C VAL A 52 -32.71 2.76 -13.16
N LEU A 53 -33.04 1.80 -12.30
CA LEU A 53 -32.09 1.23 -11.34
C LEU A 53 -31.03 0.34 -12.01
N GLY A 54 -31.40 -0.37 -13.07
CA GLY A 54 -30.55 -1.32 -13.80
C GLY A 54 -29.54 -0.69 -14.77
N ASN A 55 -29.72 0.59 -15.13
CA ASN A 55 -28.76 1.32 -15.96
C ASN A 55 -27.61 1.98 -15.18
N SER A 56 -27.50 1.71 -13.89
CA SER A 56 -26.33 2.03 -13.08
C SER A 56 -25.32 0.88 -13.13
N LYS A 57 -24.56 0.79 -14.21
CA LYS A 57 -23.19 0.27 -14.06
C LYS A 57 -22.50 1.19 -13.05
N LEU A 58 -21.96 0.60 -11.98
CA LEU A 58 -21.22 1.25 -10.87
C LEU A 58 -22.08 1.83 -9.72
N ASN A 59 -22.80 0.99 -8.97
CA ASN A 59 -23.06 1.29 -7.55
C ASN A 59 -23.47 0.08 -6.72
N VAL A 60 -22.61 -0.94 -6.67
CA VAL A 60 -22.72 -2.02 -5.67
C VAL A 60 -21.51 -1.95 -4.74
N LEU A 61 -21.40 -0.86 -4.00
CA LEU A 61 -20.75 -0.84 -2.69
C LEU A 61 -21.87 -0.72 -1.65
N ASN A 62 -22.45 -1.87 -1.27
CA ASN A 62 -23.28 -1.93 -0.07
C ASN A 62 -22.34 -1.99 1.15
N LEU A 63 -21.70 -0.87 1.44
CA LEU A 63 -20.96 -0.66 2.67
C LEU A 63 -21.98 -0.42 3.78
N LYS A 64 -22.24 -1.46 4.56
CA LYS A 64 -22.94 -1.32 5.85
C LYS A 64 -22.08 -0.41 6.73
N ASN A 65 -22.56 0.81 6.93
CA ASN A 65 -22.10 1.83 7.88
C ASN A 65 -20.94 2.71 7.37
N GLY A 66 -21.31 3.84 6.77
CA GLY A 66 -20.41 4.98 6.58
C GLY A 66 -20.64 5.67 5.25
N GLU A 67 -21.27 6.85 5.28
CA GLU A 67 -21.15 7.80 4.17
C GLU A 67 -19.68 8.19 4.06
N ILE A 68 -18.93 7.56 3.15
CA ILE A 68 -17.53 7.91 2.89
C ILE A 68 -17.55 9.08 1.89
N LYS A 69 -17.31 10.30 2.40
CA LYS A 69 -16.87 11.42 1.56
C LYS A 69 -15.48 11.10 1.03
N LEU A 70 -15.40 10.42 -0.12
CA LEU A 70 -14.19 10.27 -0.94
C LEU A 70 -13.86 11.60 -1.64
N SER A 71 -13.64 12.68 -0.90
CA SER A 71 -13.44 14.01 -1.49
C SER A 71 -12.00 14.34 -1.88
N GLU A 72 -11.01 13.46 -1.71
CA GLU A 72 -9.61 13.76 -2.05
C GLU A 72 -8.80 12.58 -2.63
N ALA A 73 -9.48 11.59 -3.24
CA ALA A 73 -8.80 10.48 -3.91
C ALA A 73 -8.50 10.85 -5.37
N SER A 74 -7.37 11.51 -5.64
CA SER A 74 -6.93 11.74 -7.04
C SER A 74 -6.28 10.47 -7.63
N ILE A 75 -5.26 9.93 -6.97
CA ILE A 75 -4.40 8.90 -7.59
C ILE A 75 -5.03 7.50 -7.55
N PHE A 76 -5.52 7.04 -6.39
CA PHE A 76 -6.10 5.69 -6.30
C PHE A 76 -7.44 5.56 -7.02
N ASN A 77 -8.19 6.65 -7.13
CA ASN A 77 -9.48 6.63 -7.82
C ASN A 77 -9.29 6.61 -9.34
N GLU A 78 -8.27 7.30 -9.86
CA GLU A 78 -7.91 7.27 -11.28
C GLU A 78 -7.49 5.87 -11.74
N HIS A 79 -6.82 5.10 -10.88
CA HIS A 79 -6.31 3.76 -11.19
C HIS A 79 -7.08 2.61 -10.54
N LEU A 80 -8.22 2.87 -9.89
CA LEU A 80 -8.95 1.84 -9.14
C LEU A 80 -9.35 0.67 -10.04
N ASP A 81 -9.84 0.97 -11.25
CA ASP A 81 -10.28 -0.03 -12.22
C ASP A 81 -9.12 -0.93 -12.68
N GLU A 82 -7.93 -0.36 -12.86
CA GLU A 82 -6.73 -1.10 -13.24
C GLU A 82 -6.25 -2.01 -12.11
N ILE A 83 -6.30 -1.52 -10.87
CA ILE A 83 -5.94 -2.30 -9.69
C ILE A 83 -6.95 -3.45 -9.49
N LEU A 84 -8.25 -3.18 -9.60
CA LEU A 84 -9.30 -4.20 -9.52
C LEU A 84 -9.14 -5.25 -10.61
N TYR A 85 -8.92 -4.82 -11.86
CA TYR A 85 -8.68 -5.71 -12.98
C TYR A 85 -7.44 -6.59 -12.75
N PHE A 86 -6.33 -6.01 -12.27
CA PHE A 86 -5.12 -6.75 -11.93
C PHE A 86 -5.40 -7.89 -10.93
N PHE A 87 -6.16 -7.62 -9.87
CA PHE A 87 -6.50 -8.64 -8.87
C PHE A 87 -7.65 -9.57 -9.27
N GLN A 88 -8.41 -9.23 -10.31
CA GLN A 88 -9.41 -10.10 -10.93
C GLN A 88 -8.76 -11.16 -11.82
N VAL A 89 -7.73 -10.78 -12.59
CA VAL A 89 -7.04 -11.69 -13.53
C VAL A 89 -5.86 -12.43 -12.91
N SER A 90 -5.37 -11.99 -11.74
CA SER A 90 -4.24 -12.61 -11.05
C SER A 90 -4.64 -13.32 -9.77
N ASP A 91 -3.92 -14.40 -9.45
CA ASP A 91 -4.10 -15.17 -8.23
C ASP A 91 -3.26 -14.64 -7.04
N TYR A 92 -2.56 -13.51 -7.21
CA TYR A 92 -1.72 -12.93 -6.15
C TYR A 92 -2.58 -12.40 -5.01
N ASN A 93 -2.35 -12.90 -3.80
CA ASN A 93 -3.08 -12.55 -2.59
C ASN A 93 -2.22 -11.83 -1.55
N VAL A 94 -0.93 -11.64 -1.83
CA VAL A 94 -0.01 -10.92 -0.94
C VAL A 94 0.66 -9.82 -1.75
N VAL A 95 0.58 -8.60 -1.24
CA VAL A 95 1.25 -7.42 -1.80
C VAL A 95 2.28 -6.96 -0.78
N ILE A 96 3.55 -6.96 -1.17
CA ILE A 96 4.63 -6.45 -0.32
C ILE A 96 4.94 -5.03 -0.78
N ILE A 97 4.80 -4.08 0.14
CA ILE A 97 5.05 -2.66 -0.10
C ILE A 97 6.26 -2.24 0.74
N GLU A 98 7.33 -1.86 0.06
CA GLU A 98 8.58 -1.39 0.66
C GLU A 98 8.73 0.12 0.47
N ASP A 99 9.60 0.76 1.26
CA ASP A 99 10.07 2.15 1.04
C ASP A 99 8.95 3.22 1.16
N LEU A 100 7.88 2.91 1.91
CA LEU A 100 6.81 3.86 2.25
C LEU A 100 7.24 4.90 3.29
N ASP A 101 8.36 4.66 3.98
CA ASP A 101 8.91 5.57 4.99
C ASP A 101 9.35 6.92 4.40
N ARG A 102 9.53 7.03 3.07
CA ARG A 102 9.86 8.30 2.39
C ARG A 102 8.77 9.37 2.46
N PHE A 103 7.52 8.99 2.70
CA PHE A 103 6.40 9.93 2.69
C PHE A 103 6.23 10.66 4.03
N GLU A 104 6.98 10.27 5.09
CA GLU A 104 7.01 10.89 6.43
C GLU A 104 5.63 11.21 7.06
N THR A 105 4.56 10.59 6.55
CA THR A 105 3.17 10.88 6.92
C THR A 105 2.39 9.59 7.06
N SER A 106 1.51 9.52 8.06
CA SER A 106 0.71 8.33 8.32
C SER A 106 -0.51 8.19 7.38
N ASP A 107 -0.85 9.23 6.63
CA ASP A 107 -1.98 9.29 5.70
C ASP A 107 -1.91 8.22 4.60
N ILE A 108 -0.71 7.85 4.15
CA ILE A 108 -0.53 6.83 3.12
C ILE A 108 -1.01 5.46 3.61
N PHE A 109 -0.82 5.13 4.89
CA PHE A 109 -1.26 3.86 5.47
C PHE A 109 -2.77 3.79 5.59
N LEU A 110 -3.44 4.91 5.89
CA LEU A 110 -4.90 4.99 5.87
C LEU A 110 -5.45 4.70 4.47
N LYS A 111 -4.88 5.35 3.45
CA LYS A 111 -5.30 5.16 2.05
C LYS A 111 -5.06 3.72 1.58
N LEU A 112 -3.93 3.12 1.95
CA LEU A 112 -3.62 1.72 1.60
C LEU A 112 -4.53 0.73 2.34
N ARG A 113 -4.92 1.01 3.58
CA ARG A 113 -5.92 0.23 4.33
C ARG A 113 -7.29 0.32 3.67
N GLU A 114 -7.72 1.51 3.26
CA GLU A 114 -8.97 1.70 2.52
C GLU A 114 -8.96 0.92 1.19
N LEU A 115 -7.87 1.02 0.42
CA LEU A 115 -7.72 0.24 -0.80
C LEU A 115 -7.79 -1.27 -0.54
N ASN A 116 -7.09 -1.76 0.49
CA ASN A 116 -7.13 -3.17 0.85
C ASN A 116 -8.54 -3.65 1.22
N LEU A 117 -9.32 -2.82 1.94
CA LEU A 117 -10.71 -3.10 2.25
C LEU A 117 -11.56 -3.20 0.98
N LEU A 118 -11.44 -2.20 0.09
CA LEU A 118 -12.19 -2.18 -1.18
C LEU A 118 -11.91 -3.41 -2.04
N LEU A 119 -10.65 -3.84 -2.11
CA LEU A 119 -10.26 -5.04 -2.87
C LEU A 119 -10.90 -6.30 -2.30
N ASN A 120 -10.88 -6.46 -0.97
CA ASN A 120 -11.43 -7.63 -0.29
C ASN A 120 -12.97 -7.68 -0.26
N GLU A 121 -13.64 -6.53 -0.27
CA GLU A 121 -15.10 -6.45 -0.31
C GLU A 121 -15.67 -6.45 -1.74
N SER A 122 -14.82 -6.23 -2.75
CA SER A 122 -15.27 -6.18 -4.13
C SER A 122 -15.81 -7.54 -4.58
N LYS A 123 -17.02 -7.53 -5.17
CA LYS A 123 -17.64 -8.74 -5.75
C LYS A 123 -17.03 -9.15 -7.09
N VAL A 124 -16.25 -8.26 -7.70
CA VAL A 124 -15.61 -8.47 -9.01
C VAL A 124 -14.40 -9.41 -8.87
N ILE A 125 -13.77 -9.42 -7.70
CA ILE A 125 -12.62 -10.27 -7.39
C ILE A 125 -13.15 -11.60 -6.82
N GLU A 126 -13.56 -12.52 -7.71
CA GLU A 126 -13.96 -13.87 -7.31
C GLU A 126 -12.73 -14.75 -7.08
N ARG A 127 -12.39 -14.98 -5.81
CA ARG A 127 -11.19 -15.73 -5.43
C ARG A 127 -11.51 -17.19 -5.11
N LYS A 128 -10.75 -18.11 -5.70
CA LYS A 128 -10.81 -19.53 -5.36
C LYS A 128 -10.30 -19.75 -3.93
N GLY A 129 -11.18 -20.22 -3.05
CA GLY A 129 -10.82 -20.63 -1.69
C GLY A 129 -10.81 -19.51 -0.64
N GLU A 130 -11.58 -18.43 -0.83
CA GLU A 130 -11.86 -17.40 0.18
C GLU A 130 -10.61 -16.73 0.80
N ARG A 131 -9.50 -16.69 0.05
CA ARG A 131 -8.25 -16.08 0.55
C ARG A 131 -8.30 -14.56 0.36
N PRO A 132 -8.17 -13.77 1.44
CA PRO A 132 -8.12 -12.32 1.34
C PRO A 132 -6.81 -11.84 0.72
N ILE A 133 -6.85 -10.64 0.14
CA ILE A 133 -5.68 -9.89 -0.29
C ILE A 133 -5.06 -9.22 0.95
N VAL A 134 -3.80 -9.53 1.24
CA VAL A 134 -3.07 -9.02 2.40
C VAL A 134 -1.97 -8.08 1.94
N PHE A 135 -1.91 -6.89 2.52
CA PHE A 135 -0.81 -5.96 2.32
C PHE A 135 0.21 -6.11 3.46
N ILE A 136 1.47 -6.31 3.09
CA ILE A 136 2.60 -6.41 4.02
C ILE A 136 3.48 -5.18 3.80
N TYR A 137 3.80 -4.48 4.88
CA TYR A 137 4.56 -3.24 4.85
C TYR A 137 5.96 -3.48 5.44
N ALA A 138 7.01 -3.11 4.71
CA ALA A 138 8.37 -3.05 5.21
C ALA A 138 8.74 -1.58 5.46
N ILE A 139 8.69 -1.18 6.73
CA ILE A 139 8.86 0.22 7.16
C ILE A 139 9.81 0.29 8.36
N LYS A 140 10.40 1.46 8.59
CA LYS A 140 11.26 1.69 9.77
C LYS A 140 10.43 1.93 11.02
N ASP A 141 11.01 1.56 12.17
CA ASP A 141 10.36 1.68 13.47
C ASP A 141 10.13 3.15 13.90
N ASP A 142 10.95 4.08 13.42
CA ASP A 142 10.94 5.51 13.77
C ASP A 142 9.92 6.34 12.98
N MET A 143 9.13 5.69 12.10
CA MET A 143 8.09 6.34 11.30
C MET A 143 6.83 6.74 12.08
N PHE A 144 6.57 6.15 13.24
CA PHE A 144 5.37 6.42 14.04
C PHE A 144 5.71 7.10 15.35
N LEU A 145 4.93 8.12 15.69
CA LEU A 145 4.89 8.66 17.04
C LEU A 145 4.08 7.68 17.92
N ASP A 146 4.71 7.13 18.97
CA ASP A 146 4.33 6.00 19.84
C ASP A 146 2.88 5.49 19.79
N SER A 147 1.87 6.37 19.93
CA SER A 147 0.46 5.99 19.99
C SER A 147 -0.19 5.60 18.64
N GLU A 148 0.45 5.92 17.52
CA GLU A 148 -0.08 5.69 16.18
C GLU A 148 0.23 4.30 15.62
N ARG A 149 1.31 3.67 16.12
CA ARG A 149 1.83 2.42 15.59
C ARG A 149 0.82 1.27 15.63
N SER A 150 -0.03 1.20 16.65
CA SER A 150 -1.04 0.14 16.78
C SER A 150 -2.36 0.44 16.07
N LYS A 151 -2.52 1.62 15.46
CA LYS A 151 -3.79 2.02 14.82
C LYS A 151 -3.91 1.56 13.37
N PHE A 152 -2.78 1.41 12.68
CA PHE A 152 -2.76 1.15 11.23
C PHE A 152 -2.59 -0.32 10.87
N PHE A 153 -2.00 -1.12 11.77
CA PHE A 153 -1.61 -2.49 11.49
C PHE A 153 -2.37 -3.47 12.37
N ASP A 154 -2.96 -4.48 11.73
CA ASP A 154 -3.62 -5.58 12.43
C ASP A 154 -2.59 -6.52 13.09
N TYR A 155 -1.36 -6.55 12.54
CA TYR A 155 -0.24 -7.34 13.07
C TYR A 155 1.11 -6.66 12.77
N ILE A 156 2.01 -6.68 13.75
CA ILE A 156 3.37 -6.14 13.63
C ILE A 156 4.34 -7.25 14.01
N THR A 157 5.31 -7.52 13.13
CA THR A 157 6.40 -8.46 13.39
C THR A 157 7.74 -7.74 13.34
N THR A 158 8.61 -8.04 14.30
CA THR A 158 9.94 -7.42 14.38
C THR A 158 10.89 -8.11 13.40
N VAL A 159 11.58 -7.32 12.58
CA VAL A 159 12.69 -7.80 11.75
C VAL A 159 13.99 -7.59 12.52
N ILE A 160 14.72 -8.68 12.79
CA ILE A 160 16.02 -8.60 13.46
C ILE A 160 17.10 -8.31 12.41
N PRO A 161 17.91 -7.24 12.56
CA PRO A 161 18.96 -6.94 11.60
C PRO A 161 20.01 -8.05 11.61
N THR A 162 20.48 -8.42 10.41
CA THR A 162 21.49 -9.49 10.24
C THR A 162 22.86 -9.10 10.80
N ILE A 163 23.09 -7.81 10.99
CA ILE A 163 24.32 -7.22 11.51
C ILE A 163 24.00 -6.16 12.57
N ASN A 164 24.83 -6.10 13.60
CA ASN A 164 24.81 -5.08 14.64
C ASN A 164 26.25 -4.90 15.19
N PRO A 165 26.53 -3.85 15.97
CA PRO A 165 27.87 -3.62 16.52
C PRO A 165 28.45 -4.80 17.34
N SER A 166 27.57 -5.67 17.87
CA SER A 166 27.99 -6.83 18.67
C SER A 166 28.47 -8.01 17.83
N ASN A 167 28.00 -8.16 16.58
CA ASN A 167 28.36 -9.29 15.70
C ASN A 167 29.10 -8.87 14.42
N SER A 168 29.22 -7.56 14.17
CA SER A 168 29.80 -7.00 12.94
C SER A 168 31.26 -7.41 12.73
N LYS A 169 32.04 -7.53 13.81
CA LYS A 169 33.40 -8.07 13.80
C LYS A 169 33.44 -9.45 13.13
N ASP A 170 32.63 -10.39 13.61
CA ASP A 170 32.67 -11.77 13.14
C ASP A 170 32.12 -11.88 11.71
N LYS A 171 31.14 -11.05 11.34
CA LYS A 171 30.65 -10.93 9.96
C LYS A 171 31.75 -10.41 9.02
N LEU A 172 32.47 -9.35 9.42
CA LEU A 172 33.56 -8.79 8.64
C LEU A 172 34.70 -9.79 8.48
N LYS A 173 35.09 -10.43 9.58
CA LYS A 173 36.09 -11.50 9.58
C LYS A 173 35.69 -12.64 8.63
N GLY A 174 34.44 -13.12 8.71
CA GLY A 174 33.95 -14.19 7.85
C GLY A 174 34.03 -13.85 6.36
N GLU A 175 33.64 -12.63 5.97
CA GLU A 175 33.72 -12.18 4.57
C GLU A 175 35.17 -12.01 4.07
N LEU A 176 36.09 -11.54 4.93
CA LEU A 176 37.51 -11.45 4.60
C LEU A 176 38.17 -12.84 4.48
N GLU A 177 37.85 -13.76 5.40
CA GLU A 177 38.36 -15.12 5.39
C GLU A 177 37.85 -15.92 4.19
N ALA A 178 36.59 -15.73 3.79
CA ALA A 178 36.03 -16.31 2.57
C ALA A 178 36.78 -15.87 1.30
N LYS A 179 37.42 -14.69 1.35
CA LYS A 179 38.28 -14.15 0.29
C LYS A 179 39.76 -14.51 0.46
N GLY A 180 40.12 -15.28 1.48
CA GLY A 180 41.49 -15.74 1.74
C GLY A 180 42.34 -14.79 2.60
N TYR A 181 41.76 -13.76 3.21
CA TYR A 181 42.49 -12.81 4.06
C TYR A 181 42.32 -13.13 5.56
N LYS A 182 43.44 -13.41 6.23
CA LYS A 182 43.53 -13.78 7.66
C LYS A 182 44.61 -13.01 8.43
N ASP A 183 45.17 -12.00 7.78
CA ASP A 183 46.36 -11.26 8.20
C ASP A 183 46.03 -9.96 8.95
N ILE A 184 44.80 -9.82 9.44
CA ILE A 184 44.35 -8.69 10.26
C ILE A 184 43.97 -9.23 11.64
N ALA A 185 44.47 -8.59 12.70
CA ALA A 185 44.23 -9.03 14.06
C ALA A 185 42.76 -8.84 14.48
N ASP A 186 42.26 -9.72 15.35
CA ASP A 186 40.88 -9.66 15.85
C ASP A 186 40.55 -8.35 16.59
N VAL A 187 41.55 -7.72 17.22
CA VAL A 187 41.40 -6.42 17.90
C VAL A 187 41.11 -5.33 16.87
N ASP A 188 41.89 -5.26 15.79
CA ASP A 188 41.70 -4.28 14.72
C ASP A 188 40.33 -4.49 14.02
N LEU A 189 39.96 -5.75 13.74
CA LEU A 189 38.65 -6.07 13.16
C LEU A 189 37.50 -5.71 14.09
N LYS A 190 37.68 -5.77 15.41
CA LYS A 190 36.66 -5.38 16.38
C LYS A 190 36.46 -3.87 16.39
N GLU A 191 37.55 -3.10 16.45
CA GLU A 191 37.51 -1.64 16.45
C GLU A 191 36.90 -1.11 15.16
N MET A 192 37.34 -1.63 14.01
CA MET A 192 36.81 -1.25 12.71
C MET A 192 35.38 -1.75 12.48
N GLY A 193 35.11 -3.00 12.83
CA GLY A 193 33.81 -3.66 12.63
C GLY A 193 32.70 -3.03 13.47
N PHE A 194 32.99 -2.50 14.67
CA PHE A 194 32.00 -1.91 15.57
C PHE A 194 31.09 -0.86 14.88
N PHE A 195 31.66 -0.09 13.95
CA PHE A 195 30.93 0.95 13.21
C PHE A 195 30.09 0.40 12.05
N ILE A 196 30.32 -0.85 11.64
CA ILE A 196 29.66 -1.49 10.50
C ILE A 196 28.32 -2.09 10.93
N ASN A 197 27.23 -1.39 10.61
CA ASN A 197 25.86 -1.76 10.95
C ASN A 197 25.00 -2.17 9.73
N ASP A 198 25.58 -2.23 8.55
CA ASP A 198 24.89 -2.59 7.32
C ASP A 198 25.65 -3.71 6.58
N MET A 199 24.94 -4.79 6.25
CA MET A 199 25.54 -5.98 5.63
C MET A 199 25.91 -5.73 4.16
N ARG A 200 25.17 -4.87 3.46
CA ARG A 200 25.48 -4.47 2.08
C ARG A 200 26.76 -3.64 2.05
N LEU A 201 26.91 -2.70 2.97
CA LEU A 201 28.12 -1.90 3.15
C LEU A 201 29.31 -2.78 3.54
N LEU A 202 29.13 -3.71 4.48
CA LEU A 202 30.17 -4.67 4.87
C LEU A 202 30.68 -5.47 3.69
N LYS A 203 29.78 -6.04 2.88
CA LYS A 203 30.15 -6.79 1.66
C LYS A 203 30.86 -5.88 0.67
N ASN A 204 30.42 -4.64 0.50
CA ASN A 204 31.10 -3.69 -0.37
C ASN A 204 32.53 -3.38 0.12
N ILE A 205 32.71 -3.15 1.43
CA ILE A 205 34.02 -2.96 2.06
C ILE A 205 34.93 -4.17 1.80
N ALA A 206 34.45 -5.39 2.03
CA ALA A 206 35.24 -6.61 1.81
C ALA A 206 35.60 -6.81 0.32
N ASN A 207 34.67 -6.49 -0.58
CA ASN A 207 34.91 -6.55 -2.03
C ASN A 207 35.93 -5.50 -2.49
N GLU A 208 35.80 -4.25 -2.05
CA GLU A 208 36.77 -3.21 -2.36
C GLU A 208 38.14 -3.53 -1.77
N TYR A 209 38.19 -3.99 -0.52
CA TYR A 209 39.43 -4.40 0.13
C TYR A 209 40.18 -5.44 -0.72
N GLN A 210 39.49 -6.48 -1.20
CA GLN A 210 40.07 -7.45 -2.12
C GLN A 210 40.65 -6.79 -3.38
N GLN A 211 39.87 -5.94 -4.06
CA GLN A 211 40.32 -5.25 -5.28
C GLN A 211 41.58 -4.41 -5.05
N TYR A 212 41.66 -3.71 -3.92
CA TYR A 212 42.85 -2.91 -3.59
C TYR A 212 44.04 -3.79 -3.18
N ARG A 213 43.81 -4.89 -2.45
CA ARG A 213 44.87 -5.84 -2.07
C ARG A 213 45.53 -6.51 -3.27
N GLU A 214 44.76 -6.77 -4.32
CA GLU A 214 45.27 -7.38 -5.56
C GLU A 214 46.07 -6.38 -6.42
N ARG A 215 45.80 -5.08 -6.30
CA ARG A 215 46.39 -4.03 -7.17
C ARG A 215 47.51 -3.22 -6.53
N LEU A 216 47.55 -3.12 -5.21
CA LEU A 216 48.53 -2.31 -4.49
C LEU A 216 49.77 -3.12 -4.06
N SER A 217 50.84 -2.42 -3.70
CA SER A 217 52.08 -3.02 -3.20
C SER A 217 51.86 -3.81 -1.90
N LYS A 218 52.55 -4.93 -1.77
CA LYS A 218 52.47 -5.81 -0.58
C LYS A 218 53.03 -5.19 0.71
N ASP A 219 53.77 -4.09 0.60
CA ASP A 219 54.38 -3.39 1.76
C ASP A 219 53.34 -2.61 2.60
N LEU A 220 52.09 -2.50 2.12
CA LEU A 220 51.02 -1.84 2.86
C LEU A 220 50.50 -2.74 3.98
N LEU A 221 50.49 -2.17 5.19
CA LEU A 221 49.88 -2.81 6.35
C LEU A 221 48.39 -3.13 6.07
N PRO A 222 47.98 -4.41 6.16
CA PRO A 222 46.62 -4.85 5.86
C PRO A 222 45.54 -4.08 6.63
N GLN A 223 45.78 -3.80 7.91
CA GLN A 223 44.88 -3.06 8.78
C GLN A 223 44.69 -1.60 8.34
N ASN A 224 45.76 -0.93 7.89
CA ASN A 224 45.67 0.45 7.41
C ASN A 224 44.90 0.54 6.10
N LEU A 225 45.09 -0.44 5.21
CA LEU A 225 44.32 -0.50 3.97
C LEU A 225 42.84 -0.73 4.27
N LEU A 226 42.50 -1.71 5.11
CA LEU A 226 41.12 -1.97 5.49
C LEU A 226 40.46 -0.74 6.12
N ALA A 227 41.15 -0.07 7.06
CA ALA A 227 40.66 1.16 7.67
C ALA A 227 40.39 2.25 6.63
N MET A 228 41.26 2.41 5.63
CA MET A 228 41.06 3.37 4.55
C MET A 228 39.85 3.03 3.66
N ILE A 229 39.63 1.74 3.36
CA ILE A 229 38.46 1.29 2.58
C ILE A 229 37.16 1.50 3.36
N ILE A 230 37.17 1.22 4.66
CA ILE A 230 36.03 1.50 5.55
C ILE A 230 35.75 3.00 5.57
N PHE A 231 36.77 3.83 5.77
CA PHE A 231 36.64 5.29 5.75
C PHE A 231 36.08 5.81 4.42
N LYS A 232 36.58 5.31 3.29
CA LYS A 232 36.07 5.62 1.95
C LYS A 232 34.58 5.31 1.79
N ASN A 233 34.16 4.15 2.31
CA ASN A 233 32.78 3.66 2.20
C ASN A 233 31.81 4.45 3.09
N TYR A 234 32.22 4.80 4.31
CA TYR A 234 31.40 5.59 5.24
C TYR A 234 31.36 7.07 4.89
N TYR A 235 32.48 7.63 4.41
CA TYR A 235 32.65 9.06 4.18
C TYR A 235 33.20 9.33 2.77
N PRO A 236 32.46 8.97 1.70
CA PRO A 236 32.97 9.09 0.32
C PRO A 236 33.32 10.54 -0.06
N ARG A 237 32.56 11.52 0.44
CA ARG A 237 32.86 12.95 0.23
C ARG A 237 34.17 13.36 0.90
N THR A 238 34.34 13.04 2.19
CA THR A 238 35.55 13.36 2.95
C THR A 238 36.77 12.64 2.38
N PHE A 239 36.61 11.40 1.90
CA PHE A 239 37.67 10.67 1.21
C PHE A 239 38.08 11.35 -0.11
N ALA A 240 37.12 11.84 -0.89
CA ALA A 240 37.41 12.59 -2.12
C ALA A 240 38.15 13.91 -1.83
N GLU A 241 37.80 14.61 -0.75
CA GLU A 241 38.51 15.81 -0.28
C GLU A 241 39.94 15.50 0.19
N LEU A 242 40.12 14.42 0.95
CA LEU A 242 41.44 13.94 1.35
C LEU A 242 42.32 13.64 0.14
N HIS A 243 41.75 13.06 -0.92
CA HIS A 243 42.46 12.80 -2.17
C HIS A 243 42.91 14.08 -2.89
N ARG A 244 42.18 15.19 -2.70
CA ARG A 244 42.56 16.54 -3.19
C ARG A 244 43.51 17.28 -2.25
N CYS A 245 43.93 16.66 -1.14
CA CYS A 245 44.71 17.30 -0.09
C CYS A 245 43.99 18.50 0.57
N GLU A 246 42.66 18.42 0.69
CA GLU A 246 41.83 19.47 1.27
C GLU A 246 41.26 19.04 2.63
N ARG A 247 40.80 20.04 3.41
CA ARG A 247 40.05 19.92 4.67
C ARG A 247 40.79 19.35 5.88
N LYS A 248 40.06 19.35 7.01
CA LYS A 248 40.46 18.96 8.36
C LYS A 248 41.20 17.63 8.45
N VAL A 249 40.78 16.60 7.72
CA VAL A 249 41.44 15.27 7.81
C VAL A 249 42.87 15.34 7.27
N TYR A 250 43.09 16.01 6.14
CA TYR A 250 44.43 16.23 5.60
C TYR A 250 45.28 17.12 6.52
N GLU A 251 44.70 18.21 7.04
CA GLU A 251 45.35 19.10 8.00
C GLU A 251 45.80 18.33 9.26
N CYS A 252 44.94 17.48 9.83
CA CYS A 252 45.30 16.63 10.97
C CYS A 252 46.43 15.65 10.65
N LEU A 253 46.46 15.06 9.46
CA LEU A 253 47.54 14.15 9.03
C LEU A 253 48.88 14.89 8.86
N GLN A 254 48.85 16.15 8.41
CA GLN A 254 50.04 17.00 8.35
C GLN A 254 50.54 17.36 9.75
N LEU A 255 49.63 17.69 10.68
CA LEU A 255 49.98 18.02 12.06
C LEU A 255 50.58 16.83 12.83
N LYS A 256 50.26 15.58 12.46
CA LYS A 256 50.89 14.39 13.03
C LYS A 256 52.41 14.33 12.82
N ARG A 257 52.96 15.01 11.81
CA ARG A 257 54.43 15.10 11.63
C ARG A 257 55.11 16.05 12.62
N SER A 258 54.33 16.90 13.29
CA SER A 258 54.79 17.91 14.25
C SER A 258 54.58 17.52 15.72
N PHE A 259 54.04 16.34 16.01
CA PHE A 259 53.92 15.73 17.34
C PHE A 259 54.70 14.40 17.38
#